data_AF-A0A2D4KGY9-F1
#
_entry.id   AF-A0A2D4KGY9-F1
#
_cell.length_a   1.000
_cell.length_b   1.000
_cell.length_c   1.000
_cell.angle_alpha   90.00
_cell.angle_beta   90.00
_cell.angle_gamma   90.00
#
_symmetry.space_group_name_H-M   'P 1'
#
loop_
_entity.id
_entity.type
_entity.pdbx_description
1 polymer ?
#
loop_
_entity_poly.entity_id
_entity_poly.type
_entity_poly.pdbx_seq_one_letter_code
_entity_poly.pdbx_strand_id
1 'polypeptide(L)'
;VRFVTNTTKECKQDLLERLKQLDFDIKEDEIFTSLTAARNLLEQKKFRPLLMVEKNALRDFTGLDTSDPNAVVVGLAPDQFNYQTMNKAFRLVLDGAPLIAIHKARYYKKKDGLALGPGPFVTGLEYATDQKATVVGKPEQTFFLEALRGTNCGPEEAVMIGDDCRDDVGGAQNAGMLGILV
;
A
#
# COMPACT_ATOMS: atom_id res chain seq x y z
N VAL A 1 4.62 -13.83 14.57
CA VAL A 1 3.58 -13.93 13.51
C VAL A 1 3.61 -12.62 12.72
N ARG A 2 3.15 -12.56 11.46
CA ARG A 2 3.04 -11.27 10.73
C ARG A 2 1.57 -10.89 10.60
N PHE A 3 1.21 -9.69 11.08
CA PHE A 3 -0.11 -9.09 10.91
C PHE A 3 -0.08 -8.18 9.69
N VAL A 4 -0.78 -8.59 8.63
CA VAL A 4 -0.72 -7.92 7.33
C VAL A 4 -2.02 -7.21 6.98
N THR A 5 -1.96 -6.02 6.39
CA THR A 5 -3.15 -5.32 5.91
C THR A 5 -2.88 -4.37 4.74
N ASN A 6 -3.83 -4.29 3.81
CA ASN A 6 -3.89 -3.20 2.84
C ASN A 6 -4.55 -2.00 3.53
N THR A 7 -3.74 -1.04 3.95
CA THR A 7 -4.22 0.25 4.45
C THR A 7 -3.56 1.38 3.68
N THR A 8 -4.33 2.45 3.53
CA THR A 8 -3.87 3.68 2.90
C THR A 8 -4.14 4.91 3.76
N LYS A 9 -4.70 4.71 4.96
CA LYS A 9 -5.16 5.79 5.84
C LYS A 9 -4.59 5.71 7.25
N GLU A 10 -4.45 4.49 7.76
CA GLU A 10 -4.01 4.25 9.14
C GLU A 10 -2.51 4.02 9.14
N CYS A 11 -1.78 4.71 10.02
CA CYS A 11 -0.37 4.44 10.19
C CYS A 11 -0.16 3.17 11.02
N LYS A 12 1.07 2.65 10.98
CA LYS A 12 1.45 1.42 11.70
C LYS A 12 1.16 1.51 13.20
N GLN A 13 1.41 2.68 13.80
CA GLN A 13 1.18 2.93 15.23
C GLN A 13 -0.30 2.85 15.60
N ASP A 14 -1.20 3.41 14.77
CA ASP A 14 -2.65 3.38 15.03
C ASP A 14 -3.18 1.94 15.00
N LEU A 15 -2.65 1.11 14.08
CA LEU A 15 -2.97 -0.31 14.00
C LEU A 15 -2.49 -1.08 15.24
N LEU A 16 -1.26 -0.80 15.69
CA LEU A 16 -0.70 -1.40 16.90
C LEU A 16 -1.55 -1.09 18.13
N GLU A 17 -1.93 0.17 18.30
CA GLU A 17 -2.76 0.62 19.42
C GLU A 17 -4.15 -0.04 19.38
N ARG A 18 -4.76 -0.12 18.20
CA ARG A 18 -6.07 -0.78 18.02
C ARG A 18 -6.01 -2.28 18.36
N LEU A 19 -4.97 -2.98 17.91
CA LEU A 19 -4.82 -4.41 18.20
C LEU A 19 -4.53 -4.64 19.69
N LYS A 20 -3.74 -3.79 20.34
CA LYS A 20 -3.52 -3.84 21.79
C LYS A 20 -4.79 -3.56 22.59
N GLN A 21 -5.67 -2.66 22.13
CA GLN A 21 -6.98 -2.41 22.74
C GLN A 21 -7.93 -3.61 22.62
N LEU A 22 -7.65 -4.55 21.72
CA LEU A 22 -8.37 -5.81 21.56
C LEU A 22 -7.66 -6.97 22.30
N ASP A 23 -6.76 -6.65 23.23
CA ASP A 23 -5.99 -7.59 24.06
C ASP A 23 -5.06 -8.53 23.28
N PHE A 24 -4.64 -8.15 22.07
CA PHE A 24 -3.59 -8.87 21.34
C PHE A 24 -2.19 -8.49 21.87
N ASP A 25 -1.40 -9.48 22.28
CA ASP A 25 0.02 -9.31 22.60
C ASP A 25 0.86 -9.33 21.32
N ILE A 26 1.09 -8.15 20.75
CA ILE A 26 1.83 -7.98 19.49
C ILE A 26 2.86 -6.86 19.59
N LYS A 27 3.94 -7.03 18.82
CA LYS A 27 4.99 -6.02 18.68
C LYS A 27 4.84 -5.23 17.39
N GLU A 28 5.42 -4.04 17.35
CA GLU A 28 5.36 -3.19 16.16
C GLU A 28 6.02 -3.86 14.94
N ASP A 29 7.14 -4.55 15.13
CA ASP A 29 7.84 -5.27 14.06
C ASP A 29 7.03 -6.45 13.48
N GLU A 30 5.99 -6.91 14.17
CA GLU A 30 5.06 -7.93 13.67
C GLU A 30 4.00 -7.39 12.71
N ILE A 31 3.80 -6.07 12.64
CA ILE A 31 2.84 -5.44 11.72
C ILE A 31 3.55 -5.12 10.39
N PHE A 32 2.92 -5.49 9.28
CA PHE A 32 3.36 -5.14 7.93
C PHE A 32 2.18 -4.64 7.10
N THR A 33 2.31 -3.43 6.55
CA THR A 33 1.21 -2.79 5.81
C THR A 33 1.62 -2.49 4.37
N SER A 34 0.63 -2.20 3.51
CA SER A 34 0.91 -1.69 2.16
C SER A 34 1.65 -0.34 2.18
N LEU A 35 1.53 0.44 3.27
CA LEU A 35 2.36 1.64 3.47
C LEU A 35 3.81 1.27 3.80
N THR A 36 4.04 0.24 4.60
CA THR A 36 5.40 -0.30 4.86
C THR A 36 6.03 -0.82 3.58
N ALA A 37 5.29 -1.56 2.75
CA ALA A 37 5.75 -2.00 1.43
C ALA A 37 6.15 -0.83 0.53
N ALA A 38 5.32 0.23 0.48
CA ALA A 38 5.64 1.45 -0.26
C ALA A 38 6.91 2.13 0.26
N ARG A 39 7.04 2.29 1.59
CA ARG A 39 8.22 2.88 2.23
C ARG A 39 9.49 2.11 1.88
N ASN A 40 9.48 0.78 2.02
CA ASN A 40 10.62 -0.08 1.69
C ASN A 40 11.07 0.10 0.24
N LEU A 41 10.10 0.15 -0.69
CA LEU A 41 10.39 0.38 -2.11
C LEU A 41 11.05 1.74 -2.34
N LEU A 42 10.55 2.80 -1.70
CA LEU A 42 11.09 4.16 -1.81
C LEU A 42 12.52 4.23 -1.28
N GLU A 43 12.79 3.63 -0.12
CA GLU A 43 14.14 3.60 0.49
C GLU A 43 15.10 2.79 -0.38
N GLN A 44 14.70 1.59 -0.83
CA GLN A 44 15.53 0.73 -1.68
C GLN A 44 15.91 1.40 -3.00
N LYS A 45 15.00 2.18 -3.58
CA LYS A 45 15.22 2.89 -4.86
C LYS A 45 15.73 4.31 -4.68
N LYS A 46 15.85 4.80 -3.44
CA LYS A 46 16.24 6.18 -3.09
C LYS A 46 15.37 7.22 -3.80
N PHE A 47 14.07 6.96 -3.87
CA PHE A 47 13.10 7.88 -4.45
C PHE A 47 12.68 8.97 -3.48
N ARG A 48 12.38 10.16 -4.03
CA ARG A 48 11.76 11.29 -3.34
C ARG A 48 10.30 11.39 -3.78
N PRO A 49 9.33 10.96 -2.96
CA PRO A 49 7.96 10.81 -3.41
C PRO A 49 7.15 12.11 -3.33
N LEU A 50 6.30 12.34 -4.34
CA LEU A 50 5.04 13.06 -4.17
C LEU A 50 4.05 12.12 -3.49
N LEU A 51 3.76 12.35 -2.21
CA LEU A 51 2.88 11.50 -1.40
C LEU A 51 1.42 11.95 -1.49
N MET A 52 0.62 11.25 -2.29
CA MET A 52 -0.83 11.39 -2.35
C MET A 52 -1.51 10.38 -1.43
N VAL A 53 -1.34 10.56 -0.12
CA VAL A 53 -1.92 9.72 0.95
C VAL A 53 -2.65 10.57 1.99
N GLU A 54 -3.46 9.94 2.84
CA GLU A 54 -4.10 10.60 3.98
C GLU A 54 -3.08 11.10 5.01
N LYS A 55 -3.44 12.15 5.76
CA LYS A 55 -2.51 12.82 6.69
C LYS A 55 -1.93 11.87 7.74
N ASN A 56 -2.75 10.96 8.27
CA ASN A 56 -2.29 9.99 9.27
C ASN A 56 -1.27 9.00 8.67
N ALA A 57 -1.47 8.57 7.43
CA ALA A 57 -0.55 7.68 6.73
C ALA A 57 0.84 8.30 6.48
N LEU A 58 0.97 9.64 6.50
CA LEU A 58 2.27 10.32 6.35
C LEU A 58 3.25 9.95 7.47
N ARG A 59 2.77 9.53 8.64
CA ARG A 59 3.63 9.08 9.75
C ARG A 59 4.52 7.91 9.34
N ASP A 60 4.01 7.00 8.51
CA ASP A 60 4.76 5.84 7.99
C ASP A 60 5.85 6.25 7.00
N PHE A 61 5.85 7.50 6.49
CA PHE A 61 6.86 8.02 5.57
C PHE A 61 7.80 9.06 6.23
N THR A 62 7.72 9.24 7.55
CA THR A 62 8.58 10.17 8.29
C THR A 62 10.06 9.84 8.05
N GLY A 63 10.85 10.87 7.74
CA GLY A 63 12.28 10.76 7.45
C GLY A 63 12.63 10.58 5.97
N LEU A 64 11.64 10.38 5.08
CA LEU A 64 11.88 10.42 3.65
C LEU A 64 12.02 11.85 3.14
N ASP A 65 12.95 12.07 2.22
CA ASP A 65 13.06 13.32 1.50
C ASP A 65 11.94 13.43 0.46
N THR A 66 11.11 14.46 0.57
CA THR A 66 10.02 14.75 -0.37
C THR A 66 10.25 16.03 -1.18
N SER A 67 11.44 16.63 -1.07
CA SER A 67 11.83 17.77 -1.89
C SER A 67 12.09 17.32 -3.33
N ASP A 68 11.80 18.18 -4.31
CA ASP A 68 11.99 17.90 -5.74
C ASP A 68 11.59 16.46 -6.14
N PRO A 69 10.28 16.12 -6.06
CA PRO A 69 9.83 14.75 -6.11
C PRO A 69 10.11 14.09 -7.46
N ASN A 70 10.64 12.87 -7.43
CA ASN A 70 10.98 12.06 -8.60
C ASN A 70 10.26 10.70 -8.62
N ALA A 71 9.26 10.50 -7.76
CA ALA A 71 8.34 9.37 -7.75
C ALA A 71 6.95 9.87 -7.35
N VAL A 72 5.89 9.16 -7.75
CA VAL A 72 4.52 9.47 -7.34
C VAL A 72 3.95 8.29 -6.57
N VAL A 73 3.46 8.52 -5.35
CA VAL A 73 2.82 7.50 -4.52
C VAL A 73 1.35 7.86 -4.35
N VAL A 74 0.47 6.95 -4.78
CA VAL A 74 -0.99 7.14 -4.73
C VAL A 74 -1.63 6.14 -3.78
N GLY A 75 -2.09 6.65 -2.66
CA GLY A 75 -3.07 6.01 -1.79
C GLY A 75 -4.46 6.63 -1.98
N LEU A 76 -5.40 6.33 -1.09
CA LEU A 76 -6.69 7.03 -1.01
C LEU A 76 -6.50 8.35 -0.26
N ALA A 77 -6.46 9.46 -1.00
CA ALA A 77 -6.30 10.81 -0.45
C ALA A 77 -7.37 11.75 -1.03
N PRO A 78 -8.62 11.70 -0.53
CA PRO A 78 -9.74 12.46 -1.11
C PRO A 78 -9.45 13.96 -1.28
N ASP A 79 -8.83 14.58 -0.29
CA ASP A 79 -8.47 16.01 -0.33
C ASP A 79 -7.43 16.36 -1.41
N GLN A 80 -6.67 15.36 -1.86
CA GLN A 80 -5.64 15.49 -2.89
C GLN A 80 -6.12 15.07 -4.28
N PHE A 81 -7.31 14.49 -4.41
CA PHE A 81 -7.87 14.02 -5.67
C PHE A 81 -8.61 15.12 -6.44
N ASN A 82 -7.91 16.24 -6.62
CA ASN A 82 -8.35 17.37 -7.41
C ASN A 82 -7.47 17.55 -8.66
N TYR A 83 -7.96 18.31 -9.64
CA TYR A 83 -7.28 18.48 -10.92
C TYR A 83 -5.84 18.97 -10.79
N GLN A 84 -5.57 19.92 -9.87
CA GLN A 84 -4.25 20.53 -9.74
C GLN A 84 -3.21 19.52 -9.26
N THR A 85 -3.53 18.78 -8.19
CA THR A 85 -2.62 17.75 -7.66
C THR A 85 -2.45 16.59 -8.62
N MET A 86 -3.54 16.13 -9.25
CA MET A 86 -3.48 15.06 -10.26
C MET A 86 -2.64 15.47 -11.48
N ASN A 87 -2.76 16.71 -11.95
CA ASN A 87 -1.96 17.22 -13.06
C ASN A 87 -0.48 17.41 -12.69
N LYS A 88 -0.17 17.71 -11.43
CA LYS A 88 1.21 17.70 -10.92
C LYS A 88 1.80 16.29 -10.95
N ALA A 89 1.08 15.30 -10.43
CA ALA A 89 1.48 13.90 -10.47
C ALA A 89 1.67 13.41 -11.91
N PHE A 90 0.74 13.73 -12.80
CA PHE A 90 0.80 13.43 -14.23
C PHE A 90 2.10 13.92 -14.89
N ARG A 91 2.47 15.18 -14.66
CA ARG A 91 3.71 15.75 -15.22
C ARG A 91 4.96 15.04 -14.72
N LEU A 92 5.03 14.73 -13.43
CA LEU A 92 6.15 13.95 -12.87
C LEU A 92 6.27 12.59 -13.56
N VAL A 93 5.15 11.90 -13.78
CA VAL A 93 5.16 10.58 -14.45
C VAL A 93 5.58 10.71 -15.92
N LEU A 94 5.17 11.76 -16.63
CA LEU A 94 5.66 12.05 -17.98
C LEU A 94 7.17 12.31 -18.03
N ASP A 95 7.72 12.96 -17.00
CA ASP A 95 9.15 13.21 -16.84
C ASP A 95 9.93 11.94 -16.41
N GLY A 96 9.26 10.79 -16.31
CA GLY A 96 9.86 9.49 -16.03
C GLY A 96 9.77 9.05 -14.56
N ALA A 97 9.04 9.77 -13.71
CA ALA A 97 8.82 9.35 -12.33
C ALA A 97 7.98 8.06 -12.28
N PRO A 98 8.35 7.05 -11.49
CA PRO A 98 7.53 5.85 -11.33
C PRO A 98 6.22 6.19 -10.61
N LEU A 99 5.13 5.60 -11.09
CA LEU A 99 3.84 5.63 -10.44
C LEU A 99 3.72 4.41 -9.50
N ILE A 100 3.62 4.67 -8.20
CA ILE A 100 3.50 3.64 -7.15
C ILE A 100 2.09 3.75 -6.56
N ALA A 101 1.33 2.66 -6.58
CA ALA A 101 -0.01 2.62 -6.01
C ALA A 101 -0.03 1.73 -4.77
N ILE A 102 -0.56 2.25 -3.65
CA ILE A 102 -0.69 1.46 -2.40
C ILE A 102 -1.60 0.25 -2.65
N HIS A 103 -2.72 0.46 -3.35
CA HIS A 103 -3.61 -0.58 -3.88
C HIS A 103 -4.53 0.05 -4.96
N LYS A 104 -5.25 -0.77 -5.74
CA LYS A 104 -6.15 -0.31 -6.82
C LYS A 104 -7.63 -0.64 -6.59
N ALA A 105 -8.08 -0.58 -5.32
CA ALA A 105 -9.49 -0.81 -5.01
C ALA A 105 -10.40 0.15 -5.78
N ARG A 106 -11.45 -0.38 -6.41
CA ARG A 106 -12.42 0.39 -7.22
C ARG A 106 -13.25 1.33 -6.34
N TYR A 107 -13.70 0.82 -5.20
CA TYR A 107 -14.53 1.52 -4.23
C TYR A 107 -14.30 0.95 -2.82
N TYR A 108 -14.82 1.64 -1.80
CA TYR A 108 -14.91 1.16 -0.42
C TYR A 108 -16.26 1.55 0.19
N LYS A 109 -16.68 0.85 1.24
CA LYS A 109 -17.96 1.11 1.93
C LYS A 109 -17.76 2.12 3.06
N LYS A 110 -18.54 3.20 3.04
CA LYS A 110 -18.71 4.15 4.14
C LYS A 110 -20.10 3.96 4.78
N LYS A 111 -20.36 4.71 5.86
CA LYS A 111 -21.68 4.75 6.53
C LYS A 111 -22.80 5.21 5.59
N ASP A 112 -22.51 6.08 4.64
CA ASP A 112 -23.44 6.70 3.68
C ASP A 112 -23.50 5.99 2.32
N GLY A 113 -22.76 4.89 2.13
CA GLY A 113 -22.79 4.09 0.90
C GLY A 113 -21.40 3.80 0.33
N LEU A 114 -21.35 3.47 -0.97
CA LEU A 114 -20.09 3.21 -1.67
C LEU A 114 -19.41 4.53 -2.04
N ALA A 115 -18.10 4.60 -1.82
CA ALA A 115 -17.25 5.73 -2.18
C ALA A 115 -16.09 5.26 -3.06
N LEU A 116 -15.58 6.15 -3.93
CA LEU A 116 -14.46 5.84 -4.82
C LEU A 116 -13.20 5.49 -4.02
N GLY A 117 -12.55 4.38 -4.40
CA GLY A 117 -11.24 4.01 -3.89
C GLY A 117 -10.12 4.77 -4.61
N PRO A 118 -8.84 4.43 -4.37
CA PRO A 118 -7.72 5.00 -5.10
C PRO A 118 -7.61 4.50 -6.55
N GLY A 119 -8.16 3.31 -6.86
CA GLY A 119 -8.04 2.67 -8.17
C GLY A 119 -8.44 3.55 -9.36
N PRO A 120 -9.57 4.26 -9.34
CA PRO A 120 -9.95 5.19 -10.40
C PRO A 120 -8.91 6.29 -10.67
N PHE A 121 -8.29 6.84 -9.63
CA PHE A 121 -7.29 7.91 -9.76
C PHE A 121 -5.95 7.38 -10.25
N VAL A 122 -5.53 6.22 -9.75
CA VAL A 122 -4.36 5.50 -10.28
C VAL A 122 -4.56 5.20 -11.76
N THR A 123 -5.70 4.63 -12.13
CA THR A 123 -6.00 4.27 -13.52
C THR A 123 -6.10 5.51 -14.42
N GLY A 124 -6.57 6.65 -13.90
CA GLY A 124 -6.55 7.91 -14.63
C GLY A 124 -5.14 8.39 -14.98
N LEU A 125 -4.19 8.27 -14.04
CA LEU A 125 -2.78 8.57 -14.29
C LEU A 125 -2.15 7.57 -15.27
N GLU A 126 -2.42 6.27 -15.11
CA GLU A 126 -1.96 5.24 -16.03
C GLU A 126 -2.46 5.53 -17.46
N TYR A 127 -3.74 5.83 -17.61
CA TYR A 127 -4.35 6.14 -18.91
C TYR A 127 -3.76 7.39 -19.54
N ALA A 128 -3.55 8.45 -18.75
CA ALA A 128 -3.01 9.71 -19.26
C ALA A 128 -1.54 9.59 -19.72
N THR A 129 -0.78 8.65 -19.17
CA THR A 129 0.68 8.52 -19.38
C THR A 129 1.09 7.31 -20.19
N ASP A 130 0.16 6.38 -20.46
CA ASP A 130 0.43 5.03 -21.01
C ASP A 130 1.45 4.23 -20.17
N GLN A 131 1.56 4.56 -18.88
CA GLN A 131 2.42 3.86 -17.91
C GLN A 131 1.59 2.99 -16.98
N LYS A 132 2.15 1.89 -16.48
CA LYS A 132 1.50 1.05 -15.46
C LYS A 132 2.04 1.38 -14.08
N ALA A 133 1.13 1.48 -13.11
CA ALA A 133 1.52 1.69 -11.73
C ALA A 133 2.14 0.41 -11.16
N THR A 134 3.23 0.56 -10.40
CA THR A 134 3.71 -0.50 -9.50
C THR A 134 2.79 -0.54 -8.29
N VAL A 135 1.96 -1.59 -8.20
CA VAL A 135 1.10 -1.83 -7.04
C VAL A 135 1.91 -2.54 -5.96
N VAL A 136 1.83 -2.07 -4.72
CA VAL A 136 2.64 -2.62 -3.60
C VAL A 136 1.82 -3.32 -2.52
N GLY A 137 0.49 -3.26 -2.59
CA GLY A 137 -0.43 -3.98 -1.72
C GLY A 137 -0.87 -5.32 -2.29
N LYS A 138 -1.64 -6.09 -1.50
CA LYS A 138 -2.34 -7.30 -1.96
C LYS A 138 -3.23 -6.99 -3.19
N PRO A 139 -3.38 -7.93 -4.16
CA PRO A 139 -2.85 -9.30 -4.21
C PRO A 139 -1.42 -9.44 -4.78
N GLU A 140 -0.67 -8.35 -4.92
CA GLU A 140 0.62 -8.42 -5.60
C GLU A 140 1.62 -9.29 -4.85
N GLN A 141 2.34 -10.16 -5.58
CA GLN A 141 3.31 -11.09 -5.02
C GLN A 141 4.37 -10.38 -4.15
N THR A 142 4.78 -9.18 -4.56
CA THR A 142 5.75 -8.35 -3.84
C THR A 142 5.30 -8.04 -2.41
N PHE A 143 4.00 -7.85 -2.16
CA PHE A 143 3.49 -7.61 -0.81
C PHE A 143 3.80 -8.78 0.13
N PHE A 144 3.54 -10.00 -0.32
CA PHE A 144 3.75 -11.21 0.47
C PHE A 144 5.24 -11.50 0.68
N LEU A 145 6.06 -11.34 -0.35
CA LEU A 145 7.51 -11.52 -0.24
C LEU A 145 8.14 -10.48 0.69
N GLU A 146 7.69 -9.22 0.63
CA GLU A 146 8.16 -8.18 1.55
C GLU A 146 7.68 -8.40 2.99
N ALA A 147 6.48 -8.96 3.20
CA ALA A 147 6.00 -9.32 4.53
C ALA A 147 6.87 -10.41 5.22
N LEU A 148 7.46 -11.30 4.41
CA LEU A 148 8.43 -12.31 4.84
C LEU A 148 9.87 -11.77 4.88
N ARG A 149 10.12 -10.54 4.42
CA ARG A 149 11.47 -9.97 4.49
C ARG A 149 11.92 -9.83 5.95
N GLY A 150 13.12 -10.32 6.25
CA GLY A 150 13.67 -10.32 7.61
C GLY A 150 13.14 -11.46 8.49
N THR A 151 12.31 -12.37 7.96
CA THR A 151 12.08 -13.67 8.58
C THR A 151 13.07 -14.69 8.01
N ASN A 152 13.30 -15.78 8.73
CA ASN A 152 14.11 -16.91 8.26
C ASN A 152 13.25 -17.94 7.50
N CYS A 153 12.19 -17.51 6.80
CA CYS A 153 11.31 -18.42 6.08
C CYS A 153 11.06 -18.00 4.63
N GLY A 154 11.02 -18.99 3.74
CA GLY A 154 10.54 -18.84 2.37
C GLY A 154 9.01 -18.79 2.29
N PRO A 155 8.44 -18.34 1.15
CA PRO A 155 6.99 -18.36 0.95
C PRO A 155 6.38 -19.76 1.10
N GLU A 156 7.08 -20.81 0.67
CA GLU A 156 6.68 -22.20 0.79
C GLU A 156 6.57 -22.72 2.24
N GLU A 157 7.20 -22.00 3.18
CA GLU A 157 7.19 -22.30 4.62
C GLU A 157 6.18 -21.42 5.38
N ALA A 158 5.38 -20.62 4.67
CA ALA A 158 4.45 -19.67 5.26
C ALA A 158 2.99 -19.95 4.88
N VAL A 159 2.08 -19.52 5.76
CA VAL A 159 0.62 -19.59 5.54
C VAL A 159 0.00 -18.21 5.73
N MET A 160 -0.84 -17.81 4.79
CA MET A 160 -1.68 -16.62 4.86
C MET A 160 -3.09 -17.00 5.32
N ILE A 161 -3.62 -16.29 6.31
CA ILE A 161 -4.99 -16.45 6.81
C ILE A 161 -5.74 -15.14 6.54
N GLY A 162 -6.87 -15.20 5.84
CA GLY A 162 -7.65 -14.00 5.49
C GLY A 162 -9.06 -14.34 5.01
N ASP A 163 -9.89 -13.31 4.89
CA ASP A 163 -11.31 -13.40 4.49
C ASP A 163 -11.53 -13.04 3.01
N ASP A 164 -10.54 -12.45 2.32
CA ASP A 164 -10.63 -12.19 0.88
C ASP A 164 -10.00 -13.31 0.06
N CYS A 165 -10.84 -14.06 -0.67
CA CYS A 165 -10.39 -15.17 -1.49
C CYS A 165 -9.42 -14.76 -2.62
N ARG A 166 -9.48 -13.51 -3.10
CA ARG A 166 -8.62 -13.00 -4.18
C ARG A 166 -7.41 -12.26 -3.62
N ASP A 167 -7.65 -11.31 -2.73
CA ASP A 167 -6.61 -10.42 -2.23
C ASP A 167 -5.70 -11.14 -1.22
N ASP A 168 -6.27 -11.96 -0.32
CA ASP A 168 -5.49 -12.69 0.68
C ASP A 168 -5.03 -14.05 0.17
N VAL A 169 -5.99 -14.96 -0.04
CA VAL A 169 -5.70 -16.37 -0.31
C VAL A 169 -5.10 -16.54 -1.70
N GLY A 170 -5.75 -16.00 -2.73
CA GLY A 170 -5.25 -16.06 -4.11
C GLY A 170 -3.90 -15.37 -4.28
N GLY A 171 -3.73 -14.18 -3.71
CA GLY A 171 -2.46 -13.46 -3.70
C GLY A 171 -1.32 -14.25 -3.04
N ALA A 172 -1.57 -14.83 -1.87
CA ALA A 172 -0.58 -15.61 -1.14
C ALA A 172 -0.20 -16.90 -1.87
N GLN A 173 -1.18 -17.61 -2.45
CA GLN A 173 -0.93 -18.82 -3.25
C GLN A 173 -0.09 -18.51 -4.49
N ASN A 174 -0.36 -17.39 -5.18
CA ASN A 174 0.47 -16.94 -6.30
C ASN A 174 1.90 -16.57 -5.87
N ALA A 175 2.10 -16.20 -4.60
CA ALA A 175 3.41 -15.93 -4.04
C ALA A 175 4.15 -17.20 -3.56
N GLY A 176 3.51 -18.37 -3.57
CA GLY A 176 4.08 -19.66 -3.14
C GLY A 176 3.69 -20.09 -1.73
N MET A 177 2.82 -19.34 -1.04
CA MET A 177 2.36 -19.65 0.32
C MET A 177 1.14 -20.58 0.33
N LEU A 178 0.89 -21.23 1.47
CA LEU A 178 -0.42 -21.82 1.76
C LEU A 178 -1.43 -20.71 2.10
N GLY A 179 -2.70 -20.90 1.75
CA GLY A 179 -3.76 -19.94 2.04
C GLY A 179 -4.94 -20.60 2.75
N ILE A 180 -5.42 -19.98 3.83
CA ILE A 180 -6.59 -20.40 4.61
C ILE A 180 -7.64 -19.28 4.54
N LEU A 181 -8.81 -19.60 4.00
CA LEU A 181 -9.97 -18.70 3.96
C LEU A 181 -10.81 -18.87 5.22
N VAL A 182 -11.20 -17.76 5.87
CA VAL A 182 -12.07 -17.73 7.06
C VAL A 182 -13.38 -16.98 6.83
#